data_AF-A0A9D5GP51-F1
#
_entry.id   AF-A0A9D5GP51-F1
#
_cell.length_a   1.000
_cell.length_b   1.000
_cell.length_c   1.000
_cell.angle_alpha   90.00
_cell.angle_beta   90.00
_cell.angle_gamma   90.00
#
_symmetry.space_group_name_H-M   'P 1'
#
loop_
_entity.id
_entity.type
_entity.pdbx_description
1 polymer ?
#
loop_
_entity_poly.entity_id
_entity_poly.type
_entity_poly.pdbx_seq_one_letter_code
_entity_poly.pdbx_strand_id
1 'polypeptide(L)'
;MKSYTKNQTVDKLKKKLSKIEDLYNSKCVAWTGITSDTGELYSEIIASELLREIKVFDKIQTVTRSKTYYREERGRIKINNKSGRDEENFAKRLAGLTLKNLGLIKDFQIPLKGKRTDKGLGKIDLISFNKENNTLYLIELKYGNKETLLRASLESYTYYKIIDKVKLVNDYFNDHAPNEINVKPAVLVIPDPEYGPYNELKEVASGKRPKLKDLALALDIKYFTVDFLTSEFRL
;
A
#
# COMPACT_ATOMS: atom_id res chain seq x y z
N MET A 1 -13.07 -19.71 13.47
CA MET A 1 -11.99 -19.38 12.51
C MET A 1 -10.96 -20.49 12.54
N LYS A 2 -10.38 -20.91 11.41
CA LYS A 2 -9.33 -21.95 11.42
C LYS A 2 -8.04 -21.33 11.96
N SER A 3 -7.58 -21.80 13.11
CA SER A 3 -6.30 -21.38 13.70
C SER A 3 -5.16 -22.24 13.13
N TYR A 4 -4.00 -21.62 12.95
CA TYR A 4 -2.79 -22.26 12.42
C TYR A 4 -1.66 -22.19 13.43
N THR A 5 -0.78 -23.18 13.40
CA THR A 5 0.44 -23.14 14.19
C THR A 5 1.48 -22.21 13.58
N LYS A 6 2.53 -21.87 14.34
CA LYS A 6 3.69 -21.15 13.82
C LYS A 6 4.29 -21.84 12.60
N ASN A 7 4.56 -23.15 12.71
CA ASN A 7 5.15 -23.92 11.60
C ASN A 7 4.24 -23.94 10.36
N GLN A 8 2.93 -24.12 10.53
CA GLN A 8 1.98 -24.06 9.42
C GLN A 8 1.95 -22.68 8.75
N THR A 9 2.14 -21.61 9.51
CA THR A 9 2.21 -20.23 9.00
C THR A 9 3.45 -20.05 8.13
N VAL A 10 4.61 -20.46 8.63
CA VAL A 10 5.89 -20.41 7.90
C VAL A 10 5.82 -21.25 6.62
N ASP A 11 5.29 -22.47 6.69
CA ASP A 11 5.17 -23.36 5.53
C ASP A 11 4.27 -22.78 4.45
N LYS A 12 3.16 -22.14 4.82
CA LYS A 12 2.28 -21.50 3.84
C LYS A 12 2.93 -20.28 3.20
N LEU A 13 3.69 -19.49 3.96
CA LEU A 13 4.47 -18.37 3.43
C LEU A 13 5.54 -18.86 2.45
N LYS A 14 6.37 -19.84 2.85
CA LYS A 14 7.47 -20.36 2.02
C LYS A 14 6.99 -20.87 0.67
N LYS A 15 5.83 -21.52 0.60
CA LYS A 15 5.20 -21.96 -0.66
C LYS A 15 4.90 -20.81 -1.62
N LYS A 16 4.75 -19.59 -1.12
CA LYS A 16 4.43 -18.38 -1.90
C LYS A 16 5.65 -17.56 -2.29
N LEU A 17 6.80 -17.76 -1.65
CA LEU A 17 8.04 -17.03 -1.97
C LEU A 17 8.56 -17.31 -3.39
N SER A 18 8.15 -18.40 -4.03
CA SER A 18 8.46 -18.70 -5.43
C SER A 18 7.74 -17.78 -6.43
N LYS A 19 6.64 -17.14 -6.02
CA LYS A 19 5.86 -16.15 -6.78
C LYS A 19 5.61 -14.94 -5.89
N ILE A 20 6.72 -14.26 -5.55
CA ILE A 20 6.74 -13.19 -4.56
C ILE A 20 5.84 -12.01 -4.97
N GLU A 21 5.70 -11.76 -6.27
CA GLU A 21 4.82 -10.76 -6.86
C GLU A 21 3.33 -11.01 -6.56
N ASP A 22 2.95 -12.25 -6.24
CA ASP A 22 1.58 -12.64 -5.86
C ASP A 22 1.41 -12.82 -4.34
N LEU A 23 2.46 -12.57 -3.53
CA LEU A 23 2.43 -12.86 -2.10
C LEU A 23 1.33 -12.08 -1.38
N TYR A 24 1.14 -10.81 -1.72
CA TYR A 24 0.12 -9.95 -1.10
C TYR A 24 -1.32 -10.47 -1.32
N ASN A 25 -1.56 -11.27 -2.36
CA ASN A 25 -2.84 -11.94 -2.64
C ASN A 25 -3.01 -13.27 -1.87
N SER A 26 -1.98 -13.73 -1.15
CA SER A 26 -2.01 -15.02 -0.48
C SER A 26 -2.78 -14.96 0.84
N LYS A 27 -3.67 -15.94 1.07
CA LYS A 27 -4.52 -16.00 2.27
C LYS A 27 -3.75 -15.85 3.59
N CYS A 28 -2.52 -16.35 3.67
CA CYS A 28 -1.70 -16.29 4.88
C CYS A 28 -1.37 -14.87 5.33
N VAL A 29 -1.15 -13.92 4.42
CA VAL A 29 -0.79 -12.54 4.79
C VAL A 29 -2.00 -11.74 5.25
N ALA A 30 -3.22 -12.25 4.97
CA ALA A 30 -4.48 -11.68 5.41
C ALA A 30 -4.97 -12.27 6.76
N TRP A 31 -4.23 -13.19 7.38
CA TRP A 31 -4.63 -13.75 8.68
C TRP A 31 -4.46 -12.73 9.80
N THR A 32 -5.44 -12.71 10.70
CA THR A 32 -5.46 -11.88 11.90
C THR A 32 -5.32 -12.74 13.15
N GLY A 33 -4.91 -12.11 14.26
CA GLY A 33 -4.75 -12.78 15.54
C GLY A 33 -3.45 -13.57 15.66
N ILE A 34 -3.51 -14.62 16.49
CA ILE A 34 -2.33 -15.37 16.96
C ILE A 34 -2.40 -16.84 16.56
N THR A 35 -1.23 -17.49 16.55
CA THR A 35 -1.11 -18.93 16.35
C THR A 35 -1.68 -19.74 17.51
N SER A 36 -2.17 -20.95 17.23
CA SER A 36 -2.74 -21.84 18.24
C SER A 36 -1.75 -22.41 19.25
N ASP A 37 -0.46 -22.49 18.90
CA ASP A 37 0.58 -23.17 19.68
C ASP A 37 1.47 -22.22 20.47
N THR A 38 1.98 -21.14 19.85
CA THR A 38 2.91 -20.21 20.52
C THR A 38 2.28 -18.90 20.98
N GLY A 39 1.03 -18.63 20.57
CA GLY A 39 0.37 -17.35 20.82
C GLY A 39 1.02 -16.14 20.12
N GLU A 40 1.93 -16.37 19.16
CA GLU A 40 2.55 -15.29 18.37
C GLU A 40 1.60 -14.76 17.29
N LEU A 41 1.65 -13.45 17.02
CA LEU A 41 0.88 -12.82 15.94
C LEU A 41 1.32 -13.37 14.58
N TYR A 42 0.36 -13.72 13.71
CA TYR A 42 0.68 -14.17 12.35
C TYR A 42 1.49 -13.12 11.58
N SER A 43 1.18 -11.83 11.74
CA SER A 43 1.91 -10.76 11.08
C SER A 43 3.39 -10.71 11.49
N GLU A 44 3.68 -10.98 12.76
CA GLU A 44 5.05 -10.93 13.30
C GLU A 44 5.87 -12.14 12.82
N ILE A 45 5.25 -13.32 12.77
CA ILE A 45 5.89 -14.52 12.20
C ILE A 45 6.23 -14.28 10.73
N ILE A 46 5.25 -13.83 9.93
CA ILE A 46 5.44 -13.60 8.50
C ILE A 46 6.48 -12.50 8.27
N ALA A 47 6.42 -11.40 9.01
CA ALA A 47 7.39 -10.31 8.86
C ALA A 47 8.81 -10.77 9.23
N SER A 48 8.96 -11.56 10.29
CA SER A 48 10.24 -12.15 10.71
C SER A 48 10.85 -13.06 9.63
N GLU A 49 10.04 -13.90 8.98
CA GLU A 49 10.51 -14.74 7.87
C GLU A 49 10.87 -13.91 6.62
N LEU A 50 10.07 -12.90 6.27
CA LEU A 50 10.35 -12.03 5.13
C LEU A 50 11.61 -11.19 5.33
N LEU A 51 11.91 -10.79 6.57
CA LEU A 51 13.18 -10.12 6.89
C LEU A 51 14.39 -11.04 6.64
N ARG A 52 14.29 -12.34 6.95
CA ARG A 52 15.34 -13.32 6.65
C ARG A 52 15.53 -13.51 5.14
N GLU A 53 14.42 -13.47 4.41
CA GLU A 53 14.37 -13.74 2.97
C GLU A 53 14.27 -12.44 2.14
N ILE A 54 14.69 -11.29 2.66
CA ILE A 54 14.37 -9.97 2.07
C ILE A 54 14.76 -9.82 0.60
N LYS A 55 15.84 -10.48 0.18
CA LYS A 55 16.33 -10.50 -1.20
C LYS A 55 15.38 -11.20 -2.18
N VAL A 56 14.37 -11.94 -1.68
CA VAL A 56 13.35 -12.56 -2.53
C VAL A 56 12.59 -11.51 -3.35
N PHE A 57 12.41 -10.30 -2.83
CA PHE A 57 11.74 -9.21 -3.54
C PHE A 57 12.52 -8.71 -4.76
N ASP A 58 13.83 -8.98 -4.86
CA ASP A 58 14.63 -8.62 -6.05
C ASP A 58 14.29 -9.47 -7.27
N LYS A 59 13.54 -10.56 -7.08
CA LYS A 59 12.99 -11.38 -8.17
C LYS A 59 11.80 -10.72 -8.86
N ILE A 60 11.19 -9.68 -8.26
CA ILE A 60 10.06 -8.98 -8.86
C ILE A 60 10.56 -8.17 -10.05
N GLN A 61 10.03 -8.48 -11.23
CA GLN A 61 10.38 -7.79 -12.46
C GLN A 61 9.60 -6.48 -12.62
N THR A 62 10.29 -5.46 -13.10
CA THR A 62 9.67 -4.20 -13.51
C THR A 62 8.88 -4.38 -14.80
N VAL A 63 7.70 -3.76 -14.86
CA VAL A 63 6.81 -3.72 -16.01
C VAL A 63 6.64 -2.27 -16.45
N THR A 64 7.19 -1.96 -17.63
CA THR A 64 7.04 -0.65 -18.27
C THR A 64 5.74 -0.61 -19.08
N ARG A 65 4.88 0.36 -18.78
CA ARG A 65 3.66 0.57 -19.57
C ARG A 65 3.98 1.18 -20.93
N SER A 66 3.21 0.80 -21.96
CA SER A 66 3.26 1.50 -23.25
C SER A 66 2.46 2.81 -23.24
N LYS A 67 1.42 2.88 -22.40
CA LYS A 67 0.61 4.09 -22.18
C LYS A 67 1.13 4.89 -21.00
N THR A 68 0.84 6.18 -20.98
CA THR A 68 1.10 7.04 -19.81
C THR A 68 0.49 6.47 -18.52
N TYR A 69 1.20 6.65 -17.40
CA TYR A 69 0.69 6.49 -16.04
C TYR A 69 -0.21 7.65 -15.65
N TYR A 70 0.11 8.87 -16.10
CA TYR A 70 -0.64 10.09 -15.80
C TYR A 70 -1.93 10.18 -16.61
N ARG A 71 -3.06 10.50 -15.96
CA ARG A 71 -4.34 10.78 -16.62
C ARG A 71 -4.74 12.23 -16.42
N GLU A 72 -4.79 12.98 -17.52
CA GLU A 72 -5.11 14.41 -17.54
C GLU A 72 -6.59 14.71 -17.26
N GLU A 73 -7.50 13.76 -17.55
CA GLU A 73 -8.95 13.99 -17.46
C GLU A 73 -9.48 14.00 -16.01
N ARG A 74 -9.58 15.22 -15.45
CA ARG A 74 -10.36 15.54 -14.24
C ARG A 74 -11.82 15.93 -14.55
N GLY A 75 -12.31 15.61 -15.74
CA GLY A 75 -13.65 15.95 -16.21
C GLY A 75 -14.71 14.99 -15.69
N ARG A 76 -15.32 15.33 -14.54
CA ARG A 76 -16.43 14.63 -13.85
C ARG A 76 -16.03 13.27 -13.25
N ILE A 77 -15.32 13.32 -12.12
CA ILE A 77 -15.17 12.17 -11.22
C ILE A 77 -16.57 11.69 -10.81
N LYS A 78 -17.04 10.59 -11.40
CA LYS A 78 -18.31 9.97 -11.02
C LYS A 78 -18.10 9.16 -9.75
N ILE A 79 -18.67 9.65 -8.66
CA ILE A 79 -18.76 8.94 -7.39
C ILE A 79 -20.09 8.19 -7.38
N ASN A 80 -20.04 6.86 -7.22
CA ASN A 80 -21.24 6.04 -7.11
C ASN A 80 -21.28 5.41 -5.71
N ASN A 81 -21.94 6.10 -4.78
CA ASN A 81 -22.11 5.65 -3.40
C ASN A 81 -22.96 4.36 -3.28
N LYS A 82 -23.65 3.92 -4.35
CA LYS A 82 -24.46 2.68 -4.36
C LYS A 82 -23.69 1.44 -4.81
N SER A 83 -22.41 1.56 -5.16
CA SER A 83 -21.63 0.47 -5.75
C SER A 83 -20.95 -0.48 -4.75
N GLY A 84 -20.95 -0.16 -3.45
CA GLY A 84 -20.19 -0.88 -2.42
C GLY A 84 -18.66 -0.77 -2.58
N ARG A 85 -18.19 0.16 -3.42
CA ARG A 85 -16.77 0.46 -3.67
C ARG A 85 -16.30 1.66 -2.86
N ASP A 86 -16.51 1.60 -1.56
CA ASP A 86 -16.35 2.76 -0.69
C ASP A 86 -14.91 3.27 -0.67
N GLU A 87 -13.92 2.37 -0.67
CA GLU A 87 -12.50 2.72 -0.76
C GLU A 87 -12.14 3.42 -2.09
N GLU A 88 -12.63 2.93 -3.24
CA GLU A 88 -12.44 3.60 -4.54
C GLU A 88 -13.12 4.97 -4.56
N ASN A 89 -14.35 5.07 -4.01
CA ASN A 89 -15.06 6.33 -3.92
C ASN A 89 -14.35 7.32 -2.99
N PHE A 90 -13.69 6.84 -1.94
CA PHE A 90 -12.91 7.66 -1.04
C PHE A 90 -11.61 8.14 -1.70
N ALA A 91 -10.89 7.27 -2.40
CA ALA A 91 -9.71 7.65 -3.20
C ALA A 91 -10.04 8.77 -4.20
N LYS A 92 -11.18 8.64 -4.89
CA LYS A 92 -11.72 9.68 -5.79
C LYS A 92 -11.96 11.03 -5.10
N ARG A 93 -12.40 11.03 -3.84
CA ARG A 93 -12.63 12.25 -3.05
C ARG A 93 -11.32 12.90 -2.59
N LEU A 94 -10.27 12.11 -2.40
CA LEU A 94 -8.94 12.62 -2.04
C LEU A 94 -8.20 13.25 -3.22
N ALA A 95 -8.51 12.85 -4.45
CA ALA A 95 -7.86 13.34 -5.65
C ALA A 95 -7.92 14.88 -5.74
N GLY A 96 -6.76 15.52 -5.90
CA GLY A 96 -6.63 16.98 -5.95
C GLY A 96 -6.50 17.67 -4.59
N LEU A 97 -6.70 16.97 -3.47
CA LEU A 97 -6.44 17.52 -2.14
C LEU A 97 -4.94 17.51 -1.84
N THR A 98 -4.49 18.49 -1.05
CA THR A 98 -3.15 18.49 -0.45
C THR A 98 -3.25 18.04 0.99
N LEU A 99 -2.60 16.94 1.33
CA LEU A 99 -2.60 16.37 2.67
C LEU A 99 -1.25 16.63 3.34
N LYS A 100 -1.27 16.95 4.64
CA LYS A 100 -0.04 17.17 5.42
C LYS A 100 0.87 15.94 5.32
N ASN A 101 2.17 16.16 5.11
CA ASN A 101 3.23 15.15 4.92
C ASN A 101 3.11 14.27 3.64
N LEU A 102 1.93 14.08 3.06
CA LEU A 102 1.71 13.36 1.80
C LEU A 102 1.81 14.25 0.56
N GLY A 103 1.55 15.54 0.70
CA GLY A 103 1.50 16.49 -0.40
C GLY A 103 0.23 16.39 -1.24
N LEU A 104 0.31 16.81 -2.50
CA LEU A 104 -0.82 16.85 -3.42
C LEU A 104 -1.13 15.44 -3.94
N ILE A 105 -2.35 14.95 -3.72
CA ILE A 105 -2.86 13.73 -4.37
C ILE A 105 -3.06 14.01 -5.85
N LYS A 106 -2.18 13.47 -6.69
CA LYS A 106 -2.11 13.73 -8.14
C LYS A 106 -3.11 12.90 -8.93
N ASP A 107 -3.33 11.65 -8.53
CA ASP A 107 -4.08 10.67 -9.33
C ASP A 107 -4.61 9.53 -8.46
N PHE A 108 -5.53 8.73 -9.01
CA PHE A 108 -6.15 7.59 -8.35
C PHE A 108 -6.39 6.42 -9.33
N GLN A 109 -6.37 5.19 -8.80
CA GLN A 109 -6.52 3.93 -9.58
C GLN A 109 -5.59 3.83 -10.80
N ILE A 110 -4.30 4.02 -10.59
CA ILE A 110 -3.26 4.00 -11.63
C ILE A 110 -2.96 2.53 -11.99
N PRO A 111 -3.30 2.07 -13.20
CA PRO A 111 -3.10 0.66 -13.56
C PRO A 111 -1.63 0.32 -13.75
N LEU A 112 -1.20 -0.84 -13.26
CA LEU A 112 0.18 -1.31 -13.45
C LEU A 112 0.40 -2.00 -14.80
N LYS A 113 -0.61 -2.72 -15.31
CA LYS A 113 -0.50 -3.49 -16.56
C LYS A 113 0.00 -2.65 -17.74
N GLY A 114 1.02 -3.12 -18.44
CA GLY A 114 1.53 -2.47 -19.65
C GLY A 114 0.68 -2.77 -20.88
N LYS A 115 0.17 -4.00 -21.00
CA LYS A 115 -0.68 -4.47 -22.09
C LYS A 115 -1.93 -5.17 -21.55
N ARG A 116 -2.92 -5.39 -22.42
CA ARG A 116 -4.16 -6.11 -22.05
C ARG A 116 -3.90 -7.58 -21.66
N THR A 117 -2.81 -8.15 -22.16
CA THR A 117 -2.36 -9.53 -21.91
C THR A 117 -1.70 -9.71 -20.56
N ASP A 118 -1.27 -8.62 -19.90
CA ASP A 118 -0.67 -8.71 -18.57
C ASP A 118 -1.80 -8.99 -17.57
N LYS A 119 -1.90 -10.25 -17.16
CA LYS A 119 -2.92 -10.72 -16.21
C LYS A 119 -2.39 -10.60 -14.78
N GLY A 120 -3.28 -10.34 -13.83
CA GLY A 120 -2.96 -10.35 -12.40
C GLY A 120 -2.35 -9.06 -11.84
N LEU A 121 -1.93 -8.11 -12.69
CA LEU A 121 -1.40 -6.83 -12.21
C LEU A 121 -2.51 -5.89 -11.74
N GLY A 122 -2.37 -5.43 -10.49
CA GLY A 122 -3.31 -4.53 -9.82
C GLY A 122 -3.26 -3.08 -10.30
N LYS A 123 -3.77 -2.19 -9.44
CA LYS A 123 -3.74 -0.75 -9.63
C LYS A 123 -3.25 -0.12 -8.33
N ILE A 124 -2.44 0.92 -8.44
CA ILE A 124 -2.10 1.77 -7.30
C ILE A 124 -3.32 2.62 -6.98
N ASP A 125 -3.75 2.65 -5.73
CA ASP A 125 -4.96 3.37 -5.33
C ASP A 125 -4.80 4.87 -5.49
N LEU A 126 -3.68 5.41 -5.02
CA LEU A 126 -3.39 6.85 -5.03
C LEU A 126 -1.91 7.10 -5.37
N ILE A 127 -1.65 8.18 -6.11
CA ILE A 127 -0.31 8.76 -6.23
C ILE A 127 -0.35 10.16 -5.64
N SER A 128 0.59 10.47 -4.74
CA SER A 128 0.77 11.82 -4.21
C SER A 128 2.19 12.31 -4.44
N PHE A 129 2.34 13.64 -4.49
CA PHE A 129 3.65 14.27 -4.56
C PHE A 129 3.82 15.29 -3.44
N ASN A 130 4.80 15.05 -2.58
CA ASN A 130 5.23 16.00 -1.58
C ASN A 130 6.43 16.81 -2.10
N LYS A 131 6.21 18.11 -2.29
CA LYS A 131 7.22 19.06 -2.78
C LYS A 131 8.33 19.32 -1.76
N GLU A 132 8.04 19.25 -0.46
CA GLU A 132 9.00 19.58 0.61
C GLU A 132 10.14 18.56 0.69
N ASN A 133 9.86 17.29 0.42
CA ASN A 133 10.86 16.21 0.42
C ASN A 133 11.07 15.57 -0.96
N ASN A 134 10.56 16.22 -2.01
CA ASN A 134 10.62 15.78 -3.41
C ASN A 134 10.26 14.29 -3.59
N THR A 135 9.22 13.81 -2.92
CA THR A 135 8.84 12.38 -2.92
C THR A 135 7.48 12.16 -3.58
N LEU A 136 7.45 11.23 -4.54
CA LEU A 136 6.26 10.64 -5.13
C LEU A 136 5.89 9.36 -4.36
N TYR A 137 4.75 9.37 -3.70
CA TYR A 137 4.27 8.22 -2.93
C TYR A 137 3.33 7.35 -3.79
N LEU A 138 3.58 6.05 -3.80
CA LEU A 138 2.68 5.02 -4.35
C LEU A 138 1.88 4.45 -3.19
N ILE A 139 0.62 4.82 -3.10
CA ILE A 139 -0.16 4.64 -1.87
C ILE A 139 -1.18 3.53 -2.09
N GLU A 140 -1.14 2.56 -1.20
CA GLU A 140 -2.24 1.64 -0.93
C GLU A 140 -3.18 2.28 0.11
N LEU A 141 -4.45 2.43 -0.22
CA LEU A 141 -5.43 3.08 0.66
C LEU A 141 -6.16 2.01 1.48
N LYS A 142 -6.36 2.25 2.78
CA LYS A 142 -7.22 1.41 3.63
C LYS A 142 -8.35 2.23 4.22
N TYR A 143 -9.53 2.07 3.61
CA TYR A 143 -10.81 2.56 4.09
C TYR A 143 -11.72 1.37 4.42
N GLY A 144 -11.58 0.84 5.64
CA GLY A 144 -12.37 -0.27 6.16
C GLY A 144 -11.52 -1.33 6.86
N ASN A 145 -12.19 -2.39 7.32
CA ASN A 145 -11.60 -3.49 8.09
C ASN A 145 -11.40 -4.78 7.25
N LYS A 146 -11.26 -4.66 5.93
CA LYS A 146 -11.23 -5.84 5.04
C LYS A 146 -9.87 -6.53 5.00
N GLU A 147 -8.81 -5.86 5.41
CA GLU A 147 -7.43 -6.30 5.18
C GLU A 147 -6.52 -5.99 6.37
N THR A 148 -5.34 -6.60 6.42
CA THR A 148 -4.32 -6.35 7.45
C THR A 148 -3.34 -5.28 6.98
N LEU A 149 -2.67 -4.61 7.92
CA LEU A 149 -1.60 -3.66 7.62
C LEU A 149 -0.42 -4.35 6.92
N LEU A 150 -0.09 -5.58 7.32
CA LEU A 150 0.95 -6.39 6.65
C LEU A 150 0.61 -6.61 5.18
N ARG A 151 -0.63 -7.02 4.86
CA ARG A 151 -1.04 -7.25 3.47
C ARG A 151 -0.96 -5.96 2.65
N ALA A 152 -1.50 -4.86 3.18
CA ALA A 152 -1.45 -3.55 2.51
C ALA A 152 -0.01 -3.09 2.25
N SER A 153 0.89 -3.33 3.22
CA SER A 153 2.32 -3.01 3.09
C SER A 153 2.99 -3.81 1.97
N LEU A 154 2.73 -5.12 1.92
CA LEU A 154 3.27 -5.99 0.88
C LEU A 154 2.73 -5.65 -0.51
N GLU A 155 1.46 -5.27 -0.61
CA GLU A 155 0.82 -4.84 -1.85
C GLU A 155 1.49 -3.58 -2.41
N SER A 156 1.57 -2.52 -1.59
CA SER A 156 2.22 -1.26 -1.97
C SER A 156 3.70 -1.45 -2.34
N TYR A 157 4.44 -2.26 -1.59
CA TYR A 157 5.84 -2.55 -1.92
C TYR A 157 5.99 -3.38 -3.20
N THR A 158 5.10 -4.34 -3.44
CA THR A 158 5.07 -5.13 -4.68
C THR A 158 4.85 -4.20 -5.87
N TYR A 159 3.90 -3.28 -5.78
CA TYR A 159 3.64 -2.29 -6.82
C TYR A 159 4.82 -1.35 -7.06
N TYR A 160 5.52 -0.95 -6.00
CA TYR A 160 6.76 -0.18 -6.07
C TYR A 160 7.90 -0.90 -6.81
N LYS A 161 8.03 -2.23 -6.65
CA LYS A 161 9.03 -3.03 -7.39
C LYS A 161 8.63 -3.24 -8.86
N ILE A 162 7.34 -3.43 -9.13
CA ILE A 162 6.80 -3.65 -10.48
C ILE A 162 6.87 -2.37 -11.32
N ILE A 163 6.59 -1.19 -10.77
CA ILE A 163 6.42 0.01 -11.59
C ILE A 163 7.75 0.52 -12.15
N ASP A 164 7.75 0.95 -13.42
CA ASP A 164 8.84 1.70 -14.03
C ASP A 164 8.85 3.12 -13.47
N LYS A 165 9.75 3.35 -12.52
CA LYS A 165 9.87 4.62 -11.79
C LYS A 165 10.36 5.77 -12.68
N VAL A 166 11.23 5.50 -13.65
CA VAL A 166 11.76 6.53 -14.55
C VAL A 166 10.64 7.01 -15.46
N LYS A 167 9.93 6.07 -16.10
CA LYS A 167 8.77 6.42 -16.91
C LYS A 167 7.69 7.11 -16.08
N LEU A 168 7.42 6.62 -14.87
CA LEU A 168 6.44 7.22 -13.97
C LEU A 168 6.75 8.70 -13.69
N VAL A 169 7.99 9.01 -13.31
CA VAL A 169 8.42 10.40 -13.06
C VAL A 169 8.27 11.24 -14.33
N ASN A 170 8.72 10.73 -15.49
CA ASN A 170 8.60 11.47 -16.74
C ASN A 170 7.13 11.73 -17.12
N ASP A 171 6.23 10.77 -16.92
CA ASP A 171 4.80 10.94 -17.22
C ASP A 171 4.11 12.00 -16.34
N TYR A 172 4.55 12.17 -15.09
CA TYR A 172 3.94 13.13 -14.15
C TYR A 172 4.58 14.52 -14.18
N PHE A 173 5.82 14.63 -14.64
CA PHE A 173 6.61 15.86 -14.57
C PHE A 173 7.14 16.33 -15.94
N ASN A 174 6.95 15.56 -17.02
CA ASN A 174 7.31 15.89 -18.41
C ASN A 174 8.75 16.40 -18.56
N ASP A 175 9.74 15.76 -17.92
CA ASP A 175 11.16 16.19 -17.86
C ASP A 175 11.42 17.55 -17.16
N HIS A 176 10.38 18.22 -16.65
CA HIS A 176 10.48 19.44 -15.84
C HIS A 176 10.53 19.12 -14.33
N ALA A 177 11.04 17.93 -13.98
CA ALA A 177 11.26 17.59 -12.58
C ALA A 177 12.26 18.61 -12.01
N PRO A 178 11.88 19.42 -11.00
CA PRO A 178 12.73 20.50 -10.54
C PRO A 178 14.01 20.00 -9.88
N ASN A 179 14.04 18.73 -9.42
CA ASN A 179 15.15 18.02 -8.78
C ASN A 179 14.92 16.49 -8.86
N GLU A 180 15.90 15.67 -8.46
CA GLU A 180 15.77 14.20 -8.36
C GLU A 180 14.60 13.76 -7.47
N ILE A 181 13.58 13.11 -8.08
CA ILE A 181 12.35 12.70 -7.39
C ILE A 181 12.51 11.31 -6.79
N ASN A 182 12.32 11.23 -5.46
CA ASN A 182 12.22 9.96 -4.76
C ASN A 182 10.88 9.29 -5.07
N VAL A 183 10.86 7.98 -5.28
CA VAL A 183 9.61 7.20 -5.32
C VAL A 183 9.58 6.28 -4.12
N LYS A 184 8.49 6.29 -3.34
CA LYS A 184 8.36 5.46 -2.13
C LYS A 184 7.03 4.73 -2.06
N PRO A 185 7.02 3.46 -1.61
CA PRO A 185 5.78 2.77 -1.26
C PRO A 185 5.20 3.36 0.03
N ALA A 186 3.88 3.49 0.08
CA ALA A 186 3.16 3.98 1.25
C ALA A 186 1.84 3.25 1.47
N VAL A 187 1.35 3.29 2.71
CA VAL A 187 -0.01 2.90 3.07
C VAL A 187 -0.68 4.06 3.79
N LEU A 188 -1.86 4.45 3.31
CA LEU A 188 -2.71 5.46 3.92
C LEU A 188 -3.85 4.76 4.66
N VAL A 189 -3.88 4.89 5.98
CA VAL A 189 -4.88 4.25 6.83
C VAL A 189 -5.82 5.30 7.41
N ILE A 190 -7.12 5.08 7.29
CA ILE A 190 -8.12 5.98 7.85
C ILE A 190 -8.27 5.71 9.36
N PRO A 191 -8.22 6.76 10.22
CA PRO A 191 -8.15 6.61 11.66
C PRO A 191 -9.50 6.26 12.30
N ASP A 192 -9.99 5.07 12.00
CA ASP A 192 -11.21 4.52 12.56
C ASP A 192 -10.86 3.34 13.51
N PRO A 193 -11.20 3.40 14.80
CA PRO A 193 -10.95 2.33 15.77
C PRO A 193 -11.55 0.96 15.38
N GLU A 194 -12.56 0.92 14.51
CA GLU A 194 -13.13 -0.33 14.00
C GLU A 194 -12.26 -0.95 12.89
N TYR A 195 -11.29 -0.22 12.33
CA TYR A 195 -10.45 -0.69 11.25
C TYR A 195 -9.22 -1.40 11.80
N GLY A 196 -9.10 -2.70 11.49
CA GLY A 196 -7.94 -3.53 11.82
C GLY A 196 -6.61 -2.86 11.47
N PRO A 197 -6.38 -2.41 10.21
CA PRO A 197 -5.15 -1.74 9.83
C PRO A 197 -4.78 -0.53 10.70
N TYR A 198 -5.77 0.22 11.19
CA TYR A 198 -5.52 1.39 12.04
C TYR A 198 -5.05 0.96 13.44
N ASN A 199 -5.68 -0.07 14.01
CA ASN A 199 -5.23 -0.64 15.27
C ASN A 199 -3.83 -1.27 15.14
N GLU A 200 -3.57 -2.01 14.07
CA GLU A 200 -2.24 -2.58 13.80
C GLU A 200 -1.17 -1.48 13.65
N LEU A 201 -1.52 -0.35 13.02
CA LEU A 201 -0.61 0.79 12.87
C LEU A 201 -0.27 1.44 14.23
N LYS A 202 -1.26 1.60 15.12
CA LYS A 202 -1.01 2.05 16.51
C LYS A 202 -0.13 1.05 17.28
N GLU A 203 -0.31 -0.24 17.06
CA GLU A 203 0.51 -1.29 17.67
C GLU A 203 1.95 -1.27 17.14
N VAL A 204 2.17 -1.01 15.86
CA VAL A 204 3.49 -0.77 15.27
C VAL A 204 4.14 0.48 15.90
N ALA A 205 3.40 1.59 15.99
CA ALA A 205 3.90 2.84 16.57
C ALA A 205 4.28 2.72 18.05
N SER A 206 3.50 1.95 18.82
CA SER A 206 3.77 1.68 20.25
C SER A 206 4.78 0.56 20.50
N GLY A 207 5.32 -0.07 19.46
CA GLY A 207 6.33 -1.13 19.59
C GLY A 207 5.80 -2.53 19.91
N LYS A 208 4.48 -2.74 19.85
CA LYS A 208 3.85 -4.06 20.06
C LYS A 208 3.99 -4.99 18.86
N ARG A 209 4.31 -4.46 17.67
CA ARG A 209 4.60 -5.22 16.44
C ARG A 209 5.99 -4.90 15.90
N PRO A 210 7.06 -5.29 16.61
CA PRO A 210 8.43 -4.94 16.23
C PRO A 210 8.85 -5.53 14.89
N LYS A 211 8.44 -6.76 14.53
CA LYS A 211 8.85 -7.38 13.26
C LYS A 211 8.16 -6.77 12.06
N LEU A 212 6.87 -6.42 12.18
CA LEU A 212 6.19 -5.65 11.14
C LEU A 212 6.83 -4.27 10.96
N LYS A 213 7.23 -3.60 12.06
CA LYS A 213 7.97 -2.34 12.03
C LYS A 213 9.31 -2.49 11.31
N ASP A 214 10.11 -3.48 11.69
CA ASP A 214 11.42 -3.77 11.10
C ASP A 214 11.29 -4.06 9.60
N LEU A 215 10.27 -4.82 9.19
CA LEU A 215 9.99 -5.10 7.79
C LEU A 215 9.64 -3.81 7.03
N ALA A 216 8.75 -2.98 7.57
CA ALA A 216 8.38 -1.72 6.94
C ALA A 216 9.60 -0.79 6.75
N LEU A 217 10.50 -0.74 7.74
CA LEU A 217 11.75 0.01 7.66
C LEU A 217 12.70 -0.57 6.60
N ALA A 218 12.89 -1.89 6.59
CA ALA A 218 13.75 -2.57 5.61
C ALA A 218 13.26 -2.40 4.16
N LEU A 219 11.95 -2.28 3.97
CA LEU A 219 11.29 -2.06 2.69
C LEU A 219 11.06 -0.57 2.36
N ASP A 220 11.49 0.34 3.24
CA ASP A 220 11.25 1.80 3.19
C ASP A 220 9.79 2.21 2.94
N ILE A 221 8.85 1.43 3.50
CA ILE A 221 7.41 1.69 3.43
C ILE A 221 7.04 2.81 4.40
N LYS A 222 6.25 3.78 3.93
CA LYS A 222 5.73 4.87 4.77
C LYS A 222 4.29 4.61 5.18
N TYR A 223 3.98 4.95 6.43
CA TYR A 223 2.62 4.91 6.96
C TYR A 223 2.12 6.32 7.20
N PHE A 224 0.87 6.55 6.79
CA PHE A 224 0.19 7.82 6.98
C PHE A 224 -1.23 7.59 7.49
N THR A 225 -1.71 8.54 8.27
CA THR A 225 -3.13 8.69 8.64
C THR A 225 -3.63 10.05 8.15
N VAL A 226 -4.94 10.17 7.94
CA VAL A 226 -5.57 11.47 7.62
C VAL A 226 -6.37 11.94 8.82
N ASP A 227 -6.02 13.11 9.34
CA ASP A 227 -6.85 13.81 10.31
C ASP A 227 -7.69 14.85 9.56
N PHE A 228 -9.01 14.67 9.56
CA PHE A 228 -9.91 15.70 9.06
C PHE A 228 -10.16 16.70 10.18
N LEU A 229 -9.61 17.91 10.05
CA LEU A 229 -9.93 19.00 10.97
C LEU A 229 -11.40 19.38 10.79
N THR A 230 -12.24 19.07 11.77
CA THR A 230 -13.61 19.58 11.85
C THR A 230 -13.57 20.87 12.65
N SER A 231 -13.59 22.02 11.98
CA SER A 231 -13.90 23.29 12.65
C SER A 231 -15.42 23.43 12.83
N GLU A 232 -15.86 23.66 14.06
CA GLU A 232 -17.25 24.00 14.39
C GLU A 232 -17.50 25.47 14.02
N PHE A 233 -18.47 25.73 13.15
CA PHE A 233 -19.03 27.07 13.01
C PHE A 233 -20.25 27.15 13.92
N ARG A 234 -20.19 28.00 14.95
CA ARG A 234 -21.40 28.42 15.66
C ARG A 234 -22.21 29.29 14.71
N LEU A 235 -23.46 28.89 14.49
CA LEU A 235 -24.47 29.71 13.81
C LEU A 235 -24.76 30.97 14.62
#